data_AF-A0A822A4V3-F1
#
_entry.id   AF-A0A822A4V3-F1
#
_cell.length_a   1.000
_cell.length_b   1.000
_cell.length_c   1.000
_cell.angle_alpha   90.00
_cell.angle_beta   90.00
_cell.angle_gamma   90.00
#
_symmetry.space_group_name_H-M   'P 1'
#
loop_
_entity.id
_entity.type
_entity.pdbx_description
1 polymer ?
#
loop_
_entity_poly.entity_id
_entity_poly.type
_entity_poly.pdbx_seq_one_letter_code
_entity_poly.pdbx_strand_id
1 'polypeptide(L)'
;MYNGVPRAVADLCENDDLATMIIVDSIFGFTTHKMNVRFRPNRRLIPQWKLTVEQFQEHLDYQRCFDEVTSIGTWYDHLLARKSPIQLTAFKEHLYRFLHLFNKNSGVTLQPCYRYSTEKCGGKVVATKAWAVNDKIEMLIGCIAELSPEEEHAFLKPGVNDFSVMYSCRKKCSQLWLGPAAYINHDCRANCKVSKLSYNGGMCIDERKSGTCSGQMKSLNGKLT
;
A
#
# COMPACT_ATOMS: atom_id res chain seq x y z
N MET A 1 13.25 0.38 -16.49
CA MET A 1 13.07 1.34 -15.38
C MET A 1 13.50 0.72 -14.06
N TYR A 2 13.27 -0.57 -13.86
CA TYR A 2 13.84 -1.38 -12.80
C TYR A 2 15.10 -2.13 -13.26
N ASN A 3 15.99 -1.48 -14.02
CA ASN A 3 17.18 -2.15 -14.54
C ASN A 3 18.17 -2.36 -13.38
N GLY A 4 18.65 -3.58 -13.17
CA GLY A 4 19.58 -3.91 -12.07
C GLY A 4 18.92 -4.14 -10.71
N VAL A 5 17.59 -4.15 -10.63
CA VAL A 5 16.82 -4.45 -9.41
C VAL A 5 16.29 -5.88 -9.48
N PRO A 6 16.27 -6.66 -8.38
CA PRO A 6 15.65 -7.98 -8.37
C PRO A 6 14.23 -7.94 -8.92
N ARG A 7 13.89 -8.90 -9.78
CA ARG A 7 12.57 -8.95 -10.42
C ARG A 7 11.43 -8.92 -9.40
N ALA A 8 11.59 -9.58 -8.26
CA ALA A 8 10.59 -9.59 -7.19
C ALA A 8 10.33 -8.19 -6.59
N VAL A 9 11.38 -7.39 -6.37
CA VAL A 9 11.26 -5.99 -5.90
C VAL A 9 10.57 -5.15 -6.97
N ALA A 10 11.01 -5.27 -8.23
CA ALA A 10 10.44 -4.53 -9.34
C ALA A 10 8.95 -4.83 -9.54
N ASP A 11 8.56 -6.10 -9.44
CA ASP A 11 7.18 -6.55 -9.52
C ASP A 11 6.34 -5.98 -8.36
N LEU A 12 6.87 -5.98 -7.13
CA LEU A 12 6.16 -5.37 -5.99
C LEU A 12 5.95 -3.87 -6.20
N CYS A 13 6.97 -3.15 -6.67
CA CYS A 13 6.88 -1.71 -6.93
C CYS A 13 5.85 -1.38 -8.02
N GLU A 14 5.86 -2.14 -9.13
CA GLU A 14 4.88 -1.95 -10.21
C GLU A 14 3.45 -2.28 -9.75
N ASN A 15 3.28 -3.36 -8.99
CA ASN A 15 1.98 -3.74 -8.43
C ASN A 15 1.45 -2.67 -7.46
N ASP A 16 2.31 -2.11 -6.61
CA ASP A 16 1.93 -1.08 -5.64
C ASP A 16 1.57 0.25 -6.34
N ASP A 17 2.37 0.68 -7.31
CA ASP A 17 2.10 1.89 -8.10
C ASP A 17 0.77 1.78 -8.87
N LEU A 18 0.47 0.62 -9.44
CA LEU A 18 -0.81 0.36 -10.12
C LEU A 18 -1.97 0.30 -9.14
N ALA A 19 -1.84 -0.46 -8.05
CA ALA A 19 -2.91 -0.62 -7.07
C ALA A 19 -3.26 0.71 -6.37
N THR A 20 -2.25 1.51 -6.00
CA THR A 20 -2.48 2.84 -5.44
C THR A 20 -3.11 3.79 -6.45
N MET A 21 -2.71 3.78 -7.73
CA MET A 21 -3.37 4.60 -8.75
C MET A 21 -4.85 4.25 -8.95
N ILE A 22 -5.16 2.95 -8.99
CA ILE A 22 -6.51 2.46 -9.26
C ILE A 22 -7.42 2.65 -8.06
N ILE A 23 -6.94 2.34 -6.85
CA ILE A 23 -7.77 2.28 -5.64
C ILE A 23 -7.67 3.55 -4.81
N VAL A 24 -6.46 3.98 -4.47
CA VAL A 24 -6.24 5.09 -3.53
C VAL A 24 -6.37 6.44 -4.24
N ASP A 25 -5.60 6.66 -5.30
CA ASP A 25 -5.54 7.94 -6.02
C ASP A 25 -6.89 8.27 -6.66
N SER A 26 -7.64 7.26 -7.12
CA SER A 26 -8.96 7.46 -7.73
C SER A 26 -9.98 8.01 -6.72
N ILE A 27 -9.96 7.51 -5.48
CA ILE A 27 -10.79 8.01 -4.38
C ILE A 27 -10.28 9.37 -3.87
N PHE A 28 -8.96 9.51 -3.70
CA PHE A 28 -8.35 10.71 -3.14
C PHE A 28 -8.36 11.91 -4.09
N GLY A 29 -8.41 11.68 -5.40
CA GLY A 29 -8.36 12.75 -6.41
C GLY A 29 -6.97 13.37 -6.59
N PHE A 30 -5.92 12.80 -5.99
CA PHE A 30 -4.53 13.19 -6.19
C PHE A 30 -3.62 11.96 -6.24
N THR A 31 -2.43 12.10 -6.83
CA THR A 31 -1.46 11.03 -6.92
C THR A 31 -0.67 10.90 -5.61
N THR A 32 -0.87 9.79 -4.90
CA THR A 32 -0.02 9.40 -3.76
C THR A 32 1.39 9.02 -4.23
N HIS A 33 2.30 8.84 -3.27
CA HIS A 33 3.67 8.39 -3.52
C HIS A 33 3.75 7.19 -4.48
N LYS A 34 4.81 7.15 -5.29
CA LYS A 34 5.07 6.10 -6.28
C LYS A 34 6.54 5.71 -6.27
N MET A 35 6.81 4.42 -6.45
CA MET A 35 8.18 3.90 -6.58
C MET A 35 8.80 4.30 -7.92
N ASN A 36 7.98 4.34 -8.97
CA ASN A 36 8.37 4.84 -10.26
C ASN A 36 8.53 6.37 -10.25
N VAL A 37 9.77 6.85 -10.27
CA VAL A 37 10.11 8.28 -10.26
C VAL A 37 9.66 9.06 -11.51
N ARG A 38 9.23 8.38 -12.58
CA ARG A 38 8.61 9.01 -13.76
C ARG A 38 7.17 8.54 -13.96
N PHE A 39 6.49 8.17 -12.87
CA PHE A 39 5.11 7.72 -12.92
C PHE A 39 4.22 8.76 -13.62
N ARG A 40 3.29 8.27 -14.44
CA ARG A 40 2.30 9.08 -15.15
C ARG A 40 0.92 8.44 -14.93
N PRO A 41 0.03 9.08 -14.16
CA PRO A 41 -1.28 8.52 -13.90
C PRO A 41 -2.13 8.49 -15.18
N ASN A 42 -2.90 7.42 -15.37
CA ASN A 42 -3.87 7.35 -16.46
C ASN A 42 -5.14 8.14 -16.11
N ARG A 43 -5.06 9.47 -16.25
CA ARG A 43 -6.13 10.42 -15.86
C ARG A 43 -7.48 10.14 -16.50
N ARG A 44 -7.52 9.47 -17.66
CA ARG A 44 -8.76 9.14 -18.37
C ARG A 44 -9.56 8.04 -17.67
N LEU A 45 -8.89 7.09 -17.04
CA LEU A 45 -9.53 5.94 -16.40
C LEU A 45 -9.91 6.21 -14.94
N ILE A 46 -9.24 7.17 -14.29
CA ILE A 46 -9.47 7.52 -12.88
C ILE A 46 -10.96 7.70 -12.52
N PRO A 47 -11.79 8.43 -13.28
CA PRO A 47 -13.21 8.59 -12.92
C PRO A 47 -13.99 7.27 -12.91
N GLN A 48 -13.67 6.35 -13.84
CA GLN A 48 -14.34 5.04 -13.93
C GLN A 48 -13.87 4.13 -12.80
N TRP A 49 -12.56 4.10 -12.51
CA TRP A 49 -12.03 3.37 -11.35
C TRP A 49 -12.61 3.88 -10.04
N LYS A 50 -12.74 5.21 -9.88
CA LYS A 50 -13.38 5.80 -8.70
C LYS A 50 -14.79 5.24 -8.51
N LEU A 51 -15.62 5.26 -9.55
CA LEU A 51 -16.99 4.74 -9.50
C LEU A 51 -17.02 3.26 -9.10
N THR A 52 -16.16 2.43 -9.69
CA THR A 52 -16.07 1.00 -9.36
C THR A 52 -15.66 0.78 -7.89
N VAL A 53 -14.68 1.54 -7.39
CA VAL A 53 -14.23 1.42 -5.99
C VAL A 53 -15.29 1.95 -5.02
N GLU A 54 -16.07 2.98 -5.39
CA GLU A 54 -17.23 3.43 -4.61
C GLU A 54 -18.33 2.37 -4.56
N GLN A 55 -18.66 1.73 -5.69
CA GLN A 55 -19.64 0.63 -5.76
C GLN A 55 -19.20 -0.59 -4.93
N PHE A 56 -17.90 -0.89 -4.90
CA PHE A 56 -17.35 -1.94 -4.06
C PHE A 56 -17.70 -1.75 -2.57
N GLN A 57 -17.79 -0.51 -2.07
CA GLN A 57 -18.12 -0.26 -0.66
C GLN A 57 -19.56 -0.69 -0.30
N GLU A 58 -20.44 -0.77 -1.31
CA GLU A 58 -21.81 -1.24 -1.15
C GLU A 58 -21.88 -2.77 -1.16
N HIS A 59 -21.33 -3.41 -2.19
CA HIS A 59 -21.49 -4.85 -2.41
C HIS A 59 -20.39 -5.73 -1.79
N LEU A 60 -19.22 -5.16 -1.45
CA LEU A 60 -18.06 -5.83 -0.84
C LEU A 60 -17.54 -7.07 -1.59
N ASP A 61 -17.77 -7.14 -2.89
CA ASP A 61 -17.34 -8.25 -3.75
C ASP A 61 -16.02 -7.90 -4.43
N TYR A 62 -14.94 -8.49 -3.92
CA TYR A 62 -13.57 -8.26 -4.38
C TYR A 62 -13.35 -8.77 -5.80
N GLN A 63 -13.94 -9.92 -6.14
CA GLN A 63 -13.78 -10.52 -7.46
C GLN A 63 -14.44 -9.65 -8.52
N ARG A 64 -15.70 -9.28 -8.25
CA ARG A 64 -16.44 -8.38 -9.12
C ARG A 64 -15.71 -7.05 -9.32
N CYS A 65 -15.24 -6.42 -8.24
CA CYS A 65 -14.53 -5.14 -8.34
C CYS A 65 -13.25 -5.27 -9.19
N PHE A 66 -12.51 -6.37 -9.07
CA PHE A 66 -11.32 -6.60 -9.88
C PHE A 66 -11.66 -6.79 -11.36
N ASP A 67 -12.70 -7.57 -11.67
CA ASP A 67 -13.14 -7.80 -13.05
C ASP A 67 -13.63 -6.50 -13.70
N GLU A 68 -14.38 -5.67 -12.96
CA GLU A 68 -14.81 -4.34 -13.40
C GLU A 68 -13.63 -3.38 -13.62
N VAL A 69 -12.68 -3.30 -12.67
CA VAL A 69 -11.48 -2.46 -12.79
C VAL A 69 -10.61 -2.85 -13.98
N THR A 70 -10.44 -4.15 -14.21
CA THR A 70 -9.56 -4.69 -15.27
C THR A 70 -10.20 -4.65 -16.65
N SER A 71 -11.53 -4.63 -16.74
CA SER A 71 -12.26 -4.44 -18.00
C SER A 71 -12.38 -2.97 -18.46
N ILE A 72 -12.02 -2.01 -17.61
CA ILE A 72 -12.00 -0.58 -17.97
C ILE A 72 -10.84 -0.30 -18.94
N GLY A 73 -11.14 -0.09 -20.22
CA GLY A 73 -10.14 0.20 -21.24
C GLY A 73 -9.20 -0.98 -21.52
N THR A 74 -8.01 -0.72 -22.08
CA THR A 74 -7.07 -1.76 -22.54
C THR A 74 -5.79 -1.86 -21.70
N TRP A 75 -5.74 -1.20 -20.52
CA TRP A 75 -4.52 -1.16 -19.72
C TRP A 75 -4.13 -2.56 -19.20
N TYR A 76 -5.12 -3.39 -18.89
CA TYR A 76 -4.91 -4.73 -18.37
C TYR A 76 -4.44 -5.70 -19.46
N ASP A 77 -4.85 -5.52 -20.72
CA ASP A 77 -4.35 -6.31 -21.86
C ASP A 77 -2.83 -6.20 -22.00
N HIS A 78 -2.29 -4.99 -21.78
CA HIS A 78 -0.84 -4.77 -21.77
C HIS A 78 -0.14 -5.49 -20.61
N LEU A 79 -0.81 -5.64 -19.47
CA LEU A 79 -0.29 -6.38 -18.33
C LEU A 79 -0.32 -7.89 -18.61
N LEU A 80 -1.43 -8.40 -19.15
CA LEU A 80 -1.61 -9.80 -19.58
C LEU A 80 -0.53 -10.22 -20.59
N ALA A 81 -0.20 -9.37 -21.55
CA ALA A 81 0.82 -9.64 -22.55
C ALA A 81 2.26 -9.71 -21.98
N ARG A 82 2.51 -9.17 -20.78
CA ARG A 82 3.85 -8.98 -20.23
C ARG A 82 4.13 -9.78 -18.95
N LYS A 83 3.10 -10.25 -18.26
CA LYS A 83 3.20 -10.89 -16.94
C LYS A 83 2.78 -12.36 -17.02
N SER A 84 3.47 -13.20 -16.24
CA SER A 84 3.09 -14.61 -16.08
C SER A 84 1.81 -14.74 -15.23
N PRO A 85 1.12 -15.90 -15.26
CA PRO A 85 -0.04 -16.15 -14.39
C PRO A 85 0.24 -15.92 -12.90
N ILE A 86 1.44 -16.29 -12.42
CA ILE A 86 1.85 -16.07 -11.03
C ILE A 86 1.95 -14.58 -10.71
N GLN A 87 2.53 -13.79 -11.63
CA GLN A 87 2.65 -12.35 -11.43
C GLN A 87 1.29 -11.64 -11.49
N LEU A 88 0.37 -12.10 -12.34
CA LEU A 88 -1.00 -11.59 -12.41
C LEU A 88 -1.79 -11.92 -11.13
N THR A 89 -1.65 -13.13 -10.60
CA THR A 89 -2.22 -13.50 -9.29
C THR A 89 -1.66 -12.60 -8.17
N ALA A 90 -0.34 -12.39 -8.15
CA ALA A 90 0.28 -11.50 -7.16
C ALA A 90 -0.23 -10.05 -7.26
N PHE A 91 -0.44 -9.55 -8.48
CA PHE A 91 -1.05 -8.23 -8.69
C PHE A 91 -2.48 -8.16 -8.16
N LYS A 92 -3.32 -9.16 -8.49
CA LYS A 92 -4.71 -9.26 -8.01
C LYS A 92 -4.79 -9.27 -6.48
N GLU A 93 -3.96 -10.10 -5.83
CA GLU A 93 -3.89 -10.12 -4.37
C GLU A 93 -3.44 -8.78 -3.79
N HIS A 94 -2.48 -8.09 -4.44
CA HIS A 94 -2.03 -6.78 -4.00
C HIS A 94 -3.14 -5.73 -4.10
N LEU A 95 -3.93 -5.77 -5.18
CA LEU A 95 -5.10 -4.91 -5.34
C LEU A 95 -6.17 -5.19 -4.28
N TYR A 96 -6.41 -6.47 -3.94
CA TYR A 96 -7.33 -6.84 -2.85
C TYR A 96 -6.89 -6.28 -1.50
N ARG A 97 -5.59 -6.28 -1.20
CA ARG A 97 -5.04 -5.67 0.02
C ARG A 97 -5.44 -4.19 0.11
N PHE A 98 -5.38 -3.44 -0.99
CA PHE A 98 -5.84 -2.04 -1.00
C PHE A 98 -7.36 -1.89 -0.90
N LEU A 99 -8.15 -2.78 -1.52
CA LEU A 99 -9.60 -2.77 -1.36
C LEU A 99 -10.04 -2.96 0.10
N HIS A 100 -9.27 -3.67 0.94
CA HIS A 100 -9.56 -3.77 2.36
C HIS A 100 -9.69 -2.42 3.07
N LEU A 101 -8.95 -1.39 2.64
CA LEU A 101 -9.04 -0.03 3.22
C LEU A 101 -10.39 0.65 2.96
N PHE A 102 -11.17 0.13 2.01
CA PHE A 102 -12.49 0.62 1.64
C PHE A 102 -13.60 -0.41 1.93
N ASN A 103 -13.25 -1.53 2.60
CA ASN A 103 -14.23 -2.48 3.08
C ASN A 103 -14.72 -2.06 4.47
N LYS A 104 -16.02 -1.80 4.63
CA LYS A 104 -16.62 -1.36 5.91
C LYS A 104 -16.41 -2.34 7.08
N ASN A 105 -16.09 -3.61 6.80
CA ASN A 105 -15.84 -4.65 7.81
C ASN A 105 -14.36 -4.78 8.19
N SER A 106 -13.42 -4.08 7.55
CA SER A 106 -11.99 -4.21 7.84
C SER A 106 -11.58 -3.62 9.20
N GLY A 107 -12.42 -2.76 9.77
CA GLY A 107 -12.13 -2.03 11.01
C GLY A 107 -11.11 -0.89 10.84
N VAL A 108 -10.69 -0.61 9.62
CA VAL A 108 -9.80 0.50 9.25
C VAL A 108 -10.24 1.17 7.96
N THR A 109 -9.82 2.40 7.74
CA THR A 109 -9.95 3.07 6.44
C THR A 109 -8.79 4.01 6.18
N LEU A 110 -8.67 4.48 4.95
CA LEU A 110 -7.65 5.42 4.52
C LEU A 110 -8.27 6.80 4.30
N GLN A 111 -7.62 7.84 4.83
CA GLN A 111 -8.03 9.23 4.63
C GLN A 111 -6.86 10.08 4.13
N PRO A 112 -7.11 11.18 3.39
CA PRO A 112 -6.09 12.14 3.07
C PRO A 112 -5.38 12.69 4.32
N CYS A 113 -4.08 12.91 4.21
CA CYS A 113 -3.24 13.48 5.25
C CYS A 113 -2.40 14.64 4.69
N TYR A 114 -2.50 15.80 5.32
CA TYR A 114 -1.77 17.02 4.95
C TYR A 114 -0.85 17.51 6.08
N ARG A 115 -0.61 16.66 7.08
CA ARG A 115 0.08 17.04 8.33
C ARG A 115 1.57 17.29 8.12
N TYR A 116 2.17 16.57 7.19
CA TYR A 116 3.61 16.45 7.14
C TYR A 116 4.24 17.30 6.04
N SER A 117 5.32 18.00 6.35
CA SER A 117 5.94 18.97 5.44
C SER A 117 6.68 18.35 4.25
N THR A 118 7.12 17.10 4.41
CA THR A 118 7.88 16.37 3.38
C THR A 118 6.99 15.69 2.35
N GLU A 119 5.68 15.60 2.58
CA GLU A 119 4.68 15.12 1.62
C GLU A 119 3.58 16.17 1.39
N LYS A 120 3.37 16.62 0.15
CA LYS A 120 2.33 17.64 -0.15
C LYS A 120 0.91 17.12 0.11
N CYS A 121 0.67 15.85 -0.19
CA CYS A 121 -0.61 15.19 -0.09
C CYS A 121 -0.38 13.69 0.10
N GLY A 122 -0.69 13.20 1.29
CA GLY A 122 -0.44 11.82 1.71
C GLY A 122 -1.71 11.11 2.16
N GLY A 123 -1.53 9.95 2.78
CA GLY A 123 -2.62 9.21 3.41
C GLY A 123 -2.33 8.92 4.88
N LYS A 124 -3.39 8.69 5.65
CA LYS A 124 -3.33 8.18 7.02
C LYS A 124 -4.34 7.05 7.18
N VAL A 125 -3.94 6.01 7.90
CA VAL A 125 -4.85 4.94 8.31
C VAL A 125 -5.60 5.37 9.58
N VAL A 126 -6.90 5.13 9.60
CA VAL A 126 -7.80 5.48 10.69
C VAL A 126 -8.63 4.26 11.08
N ALA A 127 -8.83 4.04 12.39
CA ALA A 127 -9.70 2.99 12.89
C ALA A 127 -11.18 3.32 12.62
N THR A 128 -11.96 2.37 12.12
CA THR A 128 -13.42 2.50 11.94
C THR A 128 -14.21 1.73 13.00
N LYS A 129 -13.52 0.99 13.87
CA LYS A 129 -14.07 0.35 15.07
C LYS A 129 -13.10 0.49 16.24
N ALA A 130 -13.55 0.12 17.43
CA ALA A 130 -12.66 -0.02 18.57
C ALA A 130 -11.78 -1.27 18.41
N TRP A 131 -10.52 -1.15 18.81
CA TRP A 131 -9.55 -2.24 18.82
C TRP A 131 -9.02 -2.45 20.24
N ALA A 132 -9.00 -3.70 20.69
CA ALA A 132 -8.44 -4.07 21.98
C ALA A 132 -6.91 -4.22 21.88
N VAL A 133 -6.23 -4.10 23.01
CA VAL A 133 -4.78 -4.31 23.07
C VAL A 133 -4.46 -5.74 22.60
N ASN A 134 -3.47 -5.87 21.72
CA ASN A 134 -3.03 -7.08 21.03
C ASN A 134 -3.95 -7.60 19.94
N ASP A 135 -5.03 -6.90 19.59
CA ASP A 135 -5.80 -7.25 18.40
C ASP A 135 -4.91 -7.12 17.16
N LYS A 136 -5.04 -8.10 16.27
CA LYS A 136 -4.41 -8.08 14.95
C LYS A 136 -5.37 -7.46 13.94
N ILE A 137 -4.88 -6.45 13.24
CA ILE A 137 -5.59 -5.83 12.14
C ILE A 137 -5.23 -6.63 10.88
N GLU A 138 -5.85 -7.80 10.73
CA GLU A 138 -5.50 -8.80 9.71
C GLU A 138 -5.61 -8.26 8.28
N MET A 139 -6.49 -7.29 8.05
CA MET A 139 -6.71 -6.68 6.74
C MET A 139 -5.77 -5.51 6.42
N LEU A 140 -4.97 -5.05 7.39
CA LEU A 140 -3.97 -4.00 7.19
C LEU A 140 -2.59 -4.63 6.97
N ILE A 141 -2.40 -5.12 5.74
CA ILE A 141 -1.22 -5.87 5.34
C ILE A 141 -0.25 -4.98 4.58
N GLY A 142 1.05 -5.18 4.80
CA GLY A 142 2.10 -4.67 3.92
C GLY A 142 2.96 -5.81 3.38
N CYS A 143 3.63 -5.56 2.27
CA CYS A 143 4.60 -6.45 1.65
C CYS A 143 6.01 -5.92 1.88
N ILE A 144 6.96 -6.83 2.08
CA ILE A 144 8.37 -6.52 2.32
C ILE A 144 9.20 -7.06 1.17
N ALA A 145 9.99 -6.18 0.55
CA ALA A 145 11.08 -6.57 -0.32
C ALA A 145 12.42 -6.17 0.31
N GLU A 146 13.41 -7.05 0.26
CA GLU A 146 14.74 -6.78 0.81
C GLU A 146 15.65 -6.28 -0.30
N LEU A 147 16.48 -5.29 0.05
CA LEU A 147 17.42 -4.64 -0.85
C LEU A 147 18.82 -4.79 -0.24
N SER A 148 19.77 -5.28 -1.03
CA SER A 148 21.19 -5.15 -0.70
C SER A 148 21.60 -3.66 -0.70
N PRO A 149 22.72 -3.28 -0.06
CA PRO A 149 23.22 -1.90 -0.12
C PRO A 149 23.43 -1.39 -1.55
N GLU A 150 23.89 -2.25 -2.46
CA GLU A 150 24.11 -1.92 -3.86
C GLU A 150 22.78 -1.70 -4.60
N GLU A 151 21.80 -2.57 -4.36
CA GLU A 151 20.45 -2.45 -4.92
C GLU A 151 19.75 -1.20 -4.42
N GLU A 152 19.86 -0.91 -3.13
CA GLU A 152 19.33 0.30 -2.50
C GLU A 152 19.89 1.55 -3.18
N HIS A 153 21.22 1.64 -3.29
CA HIS A 153 21.90 2.78 -3.89
C HIS A 153 21.56 2.98 -5.37
N ALA A 154 21.40 1.88 -6.12
CA ALA A 154 21.06 1.93 -7.54
C ALA A 154 19.58 2.28 -7.79
N PHE A 155 18.68 1.87 -6.89
CA PHE A 155 17.24 1.92 -7.11
C PHE A 155 16.56 3.11 -6.43
N LEU A 156 16.92 3.40 -5.18
CA LEU A 156 16.27 4.41 -4.37
C LEU A 156 16.92 5.78 -4.57
N LYS A 157 16.07 6.79 -4.65
CA LYS A 157 16.44 8.19 -4.74
C LYS A 157 16.01 8.90 -3.47
N PRO A 158 16.97 9.43 -2.69
CA PRO A 158 16.69 10.12 -1.45
C PRO A 158 15.62 11.21 -1.59
N GLY A 159 14.60 11.18 -0.74
CA GLY A 159 13.48 12.12 -0.74
C GLY A 159 12.48 11.98 -1.90
N VAL A 160 12.57 10.91 -2.71
CA VAL A 160 11.70 10.71 -3.88
C VAL A 160 10.90 9.42 -3.76
N ASN A 161 11.58 8.26 -3.67
CA ASN A 161 10.94 6.95 -3.61
C ASN A 161 11.47 6.06 -2.47
N ASP A 162 12.09 6.67 -1.46
CA ASP A 162 12.58 6.08 -0.21
C ASP A 162 11.60 6.26 0.96
N PHE A 163 10.35 6.58 0.66
CA PHE A 163 9.35 7.03 1.63
C PHE A 163 8.91 5.95 2.63
N SER A 164 9.15 4.67 2.35
CA SER A 164 8.76 3.54 3.20
C SER A 164 9.86 2.49 3.30
N VAL A 165 11.08 2.96 3.56
CA VAL A 165 12.27 2.11 3.70
C VAL A 165 12.67 2.02 5.15
N MET A 166 12.95 0.80 5.62
CA MET A 166 13.47 0.57 6.96
C MET A 166 14.71 -0.31 6.92
N TYR A 167 15.70 0.03 7.75
CA TYR A 167 16.90 -0.78 7.89
C TYR A 167 16.68 -1.90 8.91
N SER A 168 17.00 -3.14 8.52
CA SER A 168 16.97 -4.29 9.42
C SER A 168 18.34 -4.55 10.03
N CYS A 169 18.56 -4.20 11.30
CA CYS A 169 19.83 -4.51 11.99
C CYS A 169 20.13 -6.01 12.06
N ARG A 170 19.08 -6.86 12.14
CA ARG A 170 19.22 -8.33 12.19
C ARG A 170 19.72 -8.89 10.86
N LYS A 171 19.15 -8.41 9.75
CA LYS A 171 19.49 -8.89 8.40
C LYS A 171 20.61 -8.09 7.74
N LYS A 172 20.98 -6.95 8.32
CA LYS A 172 21.97 -6.00 7.80
C LYS A 172 21.66 -5.58 6.36
N CYS A 173 20.38 -5.34 6.07
CA CYS A 173 19.90 -4.90 4.76
C CYS A 173 18.71 -3.96 4.91
N SER A 174 18.44 -3.21 3.84
CA SER A 174 17.27 -2.35 3.75
C SER A 174 16.05 -3.16 3.35
N GLN A 175 14.90 -2.78 3.90
CA GLN A 175 13.62 -3.40 3.64
C GLN A 175 12.68 -2.33 3.11
N LEU A 176 12.25 -2.50 1.86
CA LEU A 176 11.21 -1.70 1.24
C LEU A 176 9.84 -2.24 1.65
N TRP A 177 9.01 -1.39 2.24
CA TRP A 177 7.71 -1.73 2.79
C TRP A 177 6.62 -1.09 1.92
N LEU A 178 5.80 -1.89 1.25
CA LEU A 178 4.73 -1.43 0.35
C LEU A 178 3.38 -2.03 0.72
N GLY A 179 2.31 -1.61 0.06
CA GLY A 179 0.94 -2.00 0.38
C GLY A 179 0.28 -1.13 1.46
N PRO A 180 -0.96 -1.47 1.86
CA PRO A 180 -1.76 -0.70 2.82
C PRO A 180 -1.04 -0.29 4.10
N ALA A 181 -0.27 -1.18 4.72
CA ALA A 181 0.42 -0.89 5.97
C ALA A 181 1.50 0.21 5.84
N ALA A 182 2.00 0.49 4.63
CA ALA A 182 2.95 1.57 4.37
C ALA A 182 2.34 2.98 4.59
N TYR A 183 1.02 3.09 4.70
CA TYR A 183 0.31 4.33 5.04
C TYR A 183 0.17 4.58 6.55
N ILE A 184 0.67 3.69 7.41
CA ILE A 184 0.78 3.99 8.83
C ILE A 184 1.89 5.00 9.02
N ASN A 185 1.53 6.11 9.63
CA ASN A 185 2.48 7.19 9.89
C ASN A 185 3.23 6.99 11.21
N HIS A 186 4.40 7.61 11.30
CA HIS A 186 5.23 7.57 12.49
C HIS A 186 4.60 8.34 13.66
N ASP A 187 4.76 7.81 14.88
CA ASP A 187 4.53 8.55 16.12
C ASP A 187 5.38 7.98 17.27
N CYS A 188 6.10 8.86 17.98
CA CYS A 188 6.90 8.50 19.15
C CYS A 188 6.06 7.89 20.29
N ARG A 189 4.74 8.14 20.30
CA ARG A 189 3.77 7.59 21.26
C ARG A 189 2.72 6.72 20.56
N ALA A 190 3.18 5.90 19.62
CA ALA A 190 2.39 4.97 18.83
C ALA A 190 1.33 4.16 19.61
N ASN A 191 0.18 3.96 18.97
CA ASN A 191 -0.89 3.06 19.41
C ASN A 191 -0.83 1.70 18.73
N CYS A 192 -0.05 1.52 17.67
CA CYS A 192 0.10 0.25 16.97
C CYS A 192 1.56 -0.24 16.94
N LYS A 193 1.74 -1.52 16.62
CA LYS A 193 3.03 -2.18 16.38
C LYS A 193 2.99 -2.89 15.04
N VAL A 194 4.09 -2.83 14.29
CA VAL A 194 4.24 -3.70 13.12
C VAL A 194 4.74 -5.07 13.55
N SER A 195 4.03 -6.10 13.11
CA SER A 195 4.35 -7.50 13.34
C SER A 195 4.55 -8.23 12.02
N LYS A 196 5.48 -9.18 11.99
CA LYS A 196 5.72 -10.00 10.80
C LYS A 196 4.65 -11.08 10.72
N LEU A 197 4.14 -11.32 9.52
CA LEU A 197 3.30 -12.48 9.26
C LEU A 197 4.15 -13.76 9.27
N SER A 198 3.52 -14.88 9.61
CA SER A 198 4.18 -16.19 9.70
C SER A 198 4.65 -16.72 8.34
N TYR A 199 4.07 -16.23 7.24
CA TYR A 199 4.54 -16.49 5.88
C TYR A 199 5.50 -15.39 5.40
N ASN A 200 6.45 -15.78 4.53
CA ASN A 200 7.49 -14.87 4.05
C ASN A 200 6.93 -13.64 3.34
N GLY A 201 7.44 -12.47 3.71
CA GLY A 201 7.26 -11.22 2.96
C GLY A 201 6.06 -10.36 3.37
N GLY A 202 5.28 -10.75 4.38
CA GLY A 202 4.13 -9.97 4.86
C GLY A 202 4.34 -9.30 6.22
N MET A 203 3.73 -8.14 6.43
CA MET A 203 3.58 -7.50 7.75
C MET A 203 2.10 -7.24 8.03
N CYS A 204 1.72 -7.29 9.31
CA CYS A 204 0.43 -6.84 9.81
C CYS A 204 0.64 -5.87 10.98
N ILE A 205 -0.45 -5.35 11.49
CA ILE A 205 -0.45 -4.33 12.54
C ILE A 205 -1.20 -4.85 13.75
N ASP A 206 -0.57 -4.74 14.91
CA ASP A 206 -1.14 -5.12 16.18
C ASP A 206 -1.40 -3.87 17.02
N GLU A 207 -2.54 -3.81 17.69
CA GLU A 207 -2.87 -2.68 18.56
C GLU A 207 -2.10 -2.78 19.90
N ARG A 208 -1.50 -1.68 20.37
CA ARG A 208 -0.76 -1.60 21.66
C ARG A 208 -1.53 -0.92 22.78
N LYS A 209 -2.55 -0.12 22.47
CA LYS A 209 -3.39 0.61 23.42
C LYS A 209 -4.84 0.48 22.97
N SER A 210 -5.81 0.47 23.88
CA SER A 210 -7.20 0.48 23.45
C SER A 210 -7.46 1.66 22.51
N GLY A 211 -7.84 1.35 21.28
CA GLY A 211 -8.11 2.33 20.24
C GLY A 211 -9.58 2.72 20.28
N THR A 212 -9.88 4.01 20.26
CA THR A 212 -11.24 4.50 20.02
C THR A 212 -11.54 4.51 18.52
N CYS A 213 -12.81 4.34 18.16
CA CYS A 213 -13.26 4.56 16.79
C CYS A 213 -12.82 5.96 16.31
N SER A 214 -12.43 6.07 15.04
CA SER A 214 -11.91 7.30 14.40
C SER A 214 -10.50 7.75 14.84
N GLY A 215 -9.81 6.99 15.67
CA GLY A 215 -8.40 7.25 16.00
C GLY A 215 -7.46 6.97 14.82
N GLN A 216 -6.50 7.85 14.57
CA GLN A 216 -5.43 7.57 13.61
C GLN A 216 -4.54 6.43 14.13
N MET A 217 -4.24 5.46 13.28
CA MET A 217 -3.30 4.38 13.56
C MET A 217 -1.87 4.84 13.26
N LYS A 218 -0.98 4.65 14.22
CA LYS A 218 0.41 5.13 14.16
C LYS A 218 1.36 4.13 14.79
N SER A 219 2.57 4.04 14.23
CA SER A 219 3.60 3.09 14.66
C SER A 219 4.93 3.81 14.84
N LEU A 220 5.79 3.32 15.74
CA LEU A 220 7.18 3.79 15.84
C LEU A 220 7.97 3.53 14.54
N ASN A 221 7.58 2.50 13.81
CA ASN A 221 8.15 2.10 12.52
C ASN A 221 7.30 2.59 11.34
N GLY A 222 6.42 3.57 11.58
CA GLY A 222 5.58 4.15 10.54
C GLY A 222 6.37 5.07 9.62
N LYS A 223 5.74 5.41 8.51
CA LYS A 223 6.22 6.37 7.52
C LYS A 223 6.52 7.72 8.18
N LEU A 224 7.74 8.21 8.02
CA LEU A 224 8.13 9.59 8.31
C LEU A 224 7.86 10.41 7.05
N THR A 225 6.59 10.70 6.79
CA THR A 225 6.25 11.66 5.72
C THR A 225 6.26 13.07 6.23
#